data_AF-A0A4R6A9A3-F1
#
_entry.id   AF-A0A4R6A9A3-F1
#
_cell.length_a   1.000
_cell.length_b   1.000
_cell.length_c   1.000
_cell.angle_alpha   90.00
_cell.angle_beta   90.00
_cell.angle_gamma   90.00
#
_symmetry.space_group_name_H-M   'P 1'
#
loop_
_entity.id
_entity.type
_entity.pdbx_description
1 polymer ?
#
loop_
_entity_poly.entity_id
_entity_poly.type
_entity_poly.pdbx_seq_one_letter_code
_entity_poly.pdbx_strand_id
1 'polypeptide(L)'
;MRRATEIARARQAGVPPAPRAGHWFTAAWAWGLTVAIYVGLIRAGAAEWNALGWAAWLRWGIGGAVLTLMSFVVQGRGIVDAGLKGTSGWDAGLVTGGAYARRRHPQYAGQAISLIGLGILAAAPQVLAAAAAGVAALAPAGYAEDRALARRFGALHDVYRAQVRAFQARSRASPRVLGKSHASPRGSLTARRRLSPRPPPWSPASLHSAPGPARWRRIP
;
A
#
# COMPACT_ATOMS: atom_id res chain seq x y z
N MET A 1 -0.28 -3.58 -26.37
CA MET A 1 -0.20 -4.99 -25.89
C MET A 1 1.06 -5.30 -25.07
N ARG A 2 2.28 -4.90 -25.48
CA ARG A 2 3.53 -5.23 -24.74
C ARG A 2 3.57 -4.88 -23.24
N ARG A 3 3.01 -3.73 -22.83
CA ARG A 3 2.98 -3.30 -21.41
C ARG A 3 2.10 -4.18 -20.51
N ALA A 4 1.00 -4.72 -21.03
CA ALA A 4 0.12 -5.61 -20.27
C ALA A 4 0.78 -6.98 -20.00
N THR A 5 1.58 -7.44 -20.98
CA THR A 5 2.34 -8.70 -20.89
C THR A 5 3.53 -8.59 -19.94
N GLU A 6 4.18 -7.42 -19.84
CA GLU A 6 5.24 -7.15 -18.86
C GLU A 6 4.70 -7.08 -17.43
N ILE A 7 3.53 -6.47 -17.21
CA ILE A 7 2.87 -6.44 -15.90
C ILE A 7 2.44 -7.85 -15.48
N ALA A 8 1.93 -8.66 -16.42
CA ALA A 8 1.56 -10.06 -16.16
C ALA A 8 2.79 -10.94 -15.85
N ARG A 9 3.91 -10.74 -16.56
CA ARG A 9 5.18 -11.45 -16.28
C ARG A 9 5.82 -11.02 -14.97
N ALA A 10 5.79 -9.73 -14.63
CA ALA A 10 6.27 -9.24 -13.33
C ALA A 10 5.43 -9.77 -12.15
N ARG A 11 4.15 -10.11 -12.40
CA ARG A 11 3.27 -10.78 -11.43
C ARG A 11 3.62 -12.27 -11.22
N GLN A 12 4.27 -12.91 -12.19
CA GLN A 12 4.62 -14.34 -12.17
C GLN A 12 6.09 -14.62 -11.81
N ALA A 13 7.02 -13.69 -12.03
CA ALA A 13 8.46 -14.01 -12.13
C ALA A 13 9.32 -13.80 -10.87
N GLY A 14 8.78 -13.59 -9.66
CA GLY A 14 9.66 -13.53 -8.49
C GLY A 14 9.14 -12.85 -7.24
N VAL A 15 7.89 -13.11 -6.84
CA VAL A 15 7.45 -12.72 -5.49
C VAL A 15 7.79 -13.88 -4.56
N PRO A 16 8.84 -13.80 -3.71
CA PRO A 16 9.02 -14.77 -2.65
C PRO A 16 7.75 -14.84 -1.78
N PRO A 17 7.36 -16.02 -1.27
CA PRO A 17 6.18 -16.13 -0.39
C PRO A 17 6.37 -15.17 0.79
N ALA A 18 5.37 -14.32 1.03
CA ALA A 18 5.51 -13.21 1.97
C ALA A 18 5.35 -13.66 3.43
N PRO A 19 6.33 -13.41 4.33
CA PRO A 19 6.12 -13.61 5.77
C PRO A 19 5.96 -12.25 6.49
N ARG A 20 4.72 -11.91 6.79
CA ARG A 20 4.28 -11.44 8.12
C ARG A 20 2.80 -11.76 8.22
N ALA A 21 2.46 -12.76 9.04
CA ALA A 21 1.05 -12.99 9.39
C ALA A 21 0.56 -11.76 10.15
N GLY A 22 -0.48 -11.09 9.64
CA GLY A 22 -1.16 -10.09 10.45
C GLY A 22 -1.63 -10.74 11.76
N HIS A 23 -1.52 -10.01 12.87
CA HIS A 23 -1.91 -10.54 14.16
C HIS A 23 -3.29 -10.00 14.50
N TRP A 24 -4.18 -10.85 15.00
CA TRP A 24 -5.53 -10.42 15.37
C TRP A 24 -5.52 -9.27 16.41
N PHE A 25 -4.48 -9.22 17.25
CA PHE A 25 -4.25 -8.11 18.18
C PHE A 25 -4.02 -6.77 17.47
N THR A 26 -3.26 -6.72 16.37
CA THR A 26 -3.04 -5.47 15.62
C THR A 26 -4.32 -5.02 14.93
N ALA A 27 -5.13 -5.98 14.47
CA ALA A 27 -6.48 -5.73 13.95
C ALA A 27 -7.39 -5.09 15.00
N ALA A 28 -7.46 -5.74 16.17
CA ALA A 28 -8.30 -5.33 17.28
C ALA A 28 -7.91 -3.94 17.75
N TRP A 29 -6.61 -3.62 17.79
CA TRP A 29 -6.13 -2.28 18.09
C TRP A 29 -6.47 -1.26 17.02
N ALA A 30 -6.25 -1.57 15.74
CA ALA A 30 -6.52 -0.62 14.65
C ALA A 30 -8.01 -0.25 14.58
N TRP A 31 -8.90 -1.25 14.63
CA TRP A 31 -10.35 -1.04 14.62
C TRP A 31 -10.86 -0.51 15.95
N GLY A 32 -10.35 -1.01 17.08
CA GLY A 32 -10.72 -0.54 18.41
C GLY A 32 -10.40 0.94 18.61
N LEU A 33 -9.21 1.38 18.19
CA LEU A 33 -8.84 2.80 18.21
C LEU A 33 -9.73 3.63 17.29
N THR A 34 -10.03 3.12 16.09
CA THR A 34 -10.93 3.80 15.14
C THR A 34 -12.32 3.99 15.77
N VAL A 35 -12.90 2.92 16.31
CA VAL A 35 -14.21 2.95 16.99
C VAL A 35 -14.17 3.91 18.18
N ALA A 36 -13.12 3.85 19.02
CA ALA A 36 -12.97 4.74 20.16
C ALA A 36 -12.92 6.22 19.75
N ILE A 37 -12.19 6.55 18.68
CA ILE A 37 -12.13 7.91 18.12
C ILE A 37 -13.53 8.38 17.68
N TYR A 38 -14.26 7.57 16.91
CA TYR A 38 -15.58 7.96 16.41
C TYR A 38 -16.62 8.06 17.53
N VAL A 39 -16.65 7.10 18.47
CA VAL A 39 -17.54 7.14 19.63
C VAL A 39 -17.22 8.36 20.50
N GLY A 40 -15.94 8.65 20.72
CA GLY A 40 -15.50 9.85 21.46
C GLY A 40 -15.95 11.14 20.79
N LEU A 41 -15.76 11.27 19.47
CA LEU A 41 -16.22 12.42 18.69
C LEU A 41 -17.74 12.59 18.75
N ILE A 42 -18.50 11.51 18.63
CA ILE A 42 -19.98 11.56 18.70
C ILE A 42 -20.42 11.97 20.10
N ARG A 43 -19.83 11.41 21.16
CA ARG A 43 -20.16 11.77 22.55
C ARG A 43 -19.83 13.22 22.87
N ALA A 44 -18.64 13.69 22.48
CA ALA A 44 -18.23 15.09 22.66
C ALA A 44 -19.14 16.04 21.85
N GLY A 45 -19.45 15.67 20.61
CA GLY A 45 -20.35 16.45 19.76
C GLY A 45 -21.78 16.51 20.30
N ALA A 46 -22.29 15.43 20.88
CA ALA A 46 -23.60 15.42 21.52
C ALA A 46 -23.65 16.29 22.79
N ALA A 47 -22.57 16.31 23.58
CA ALA A 47 -22.47 17.11 24.80
C ALA A 47 -22.43 18.62 24.54
N GLU A 48 -21.74 19.05 23.48
CA GLU A 48 -21.58 20.45 23.09
C GLU A 48 -22.27 20.75 21.74
N TRP A 49 -23.42 20.12 21.49
CA TRP A 49 -24.07 20.17 20.18
C TRP A 49 -24.36 21.60 19.75
N ASN A 50 -23.74 22.03 18.65
CA ASN A 50 -23.82 23.39 18.12
C ASN A 50 -23.34 24.51 19.05
N ALA A 51 -22.39 24.25 19.95
CA ALA A 51 -21.87 25.27 20.85
C ALA A 51 -21.33 26.53 20.12
N LEU A 52 -20.92 26.39 18.86
CA LEU A 52 -20.46 27.51 18.02
C LEU A 52 -21.57 28.27 17.29
N GLY A 53 -22.83 27.86 17.41
CA GLY A 53 -23.97 28.56 16.80
C GLY A 53 -23.97 28.56 15.27
N TRP A 54 -23.39 27.54 14.63
CA TRP A 54 -23.29 27.50 13.17
C TRP A 54 -24.65 27.29 12.51
N ALA A 55 -24.82 27.90 11.33
CA ALA A 55 -26.07 27.85 10.57
C ALA A 55 -26.44 26.42 10.15
N ALA A 56 -27.74 26.12 10.15
CA ALA A 56 -28.26 24.80 9.82
C ALA A 56 -27.84 24.31 8.43
N TRP A 57 -27.81 25.20 7.42
CA TRP A 57 -27.42 24.82 6.06
C TRP A 57 -25.95 24.37 5.95
N LEU A 58 -25.07 24.89 6.81
CA LEU A 58 -23.67 24.48 6.84
C LEU A 58 -23.53 23.09 7.48
N ARG A 59 -24.24 22.87 8.58
CA ARG A 59 -24.18 21.62 9.36
C ARG A 59 -24.92 20.48 8.67
N TRP A 60 -26.15 20.71 8.22
CA TRP A 60 -27.03 19.71 7.63
C TRP A 60 -27.00 19.69 6.10
N GLY A 61 -26.48 20.73 5.46
CA GLY A 61 -26.30 20.77 4.01
C GLY A 61 -24.92 20.29 3.59
N ILE A 62 -24.24 21.12 2.79
CA ILE A 62 -23.02 20.75 2.07
C ILE A 62 -21.86 20.41 3.02
N GLY A 63 -21.78 21.07 4.18
CA GLY A 63 -20.64 20.97 5.08
C GLY A 63 -20.65 19.70 5.92
N GLY A 64 -21.62 19.52 6.81
CA GLY A 64 -21.60 18.39 7.76
C GLY A 64 -22.18 17.09 7.18
N ALA A 65 -23.49 17.06 6.96
CA ALA A 65 -24.19 15.83 6.57
C ALA A 65 -23.72 15.28 5.21
N VAL A 66 -23.60 16.12 4.18
CA VAL A 66 -23.15 15.67 2.85
C VAL A 66 -21.73 15.10 2.89
N LEU A 67 -20.79 15.75 3.59
CA LEU A 67 -19.43 15.22 3.71
C LEU A 67 -19.42 13.91 4.50
N THR A 68 -20.14 13.82 5.62
CA THR A 68 -20.26 12.58 6.38
C THR A 68 -20.85 11.45 5.53
N LEU A 69 -21.89 11.69 4.74
CA LEU A 69 -22.45 10.67 3.84
C LEU A 69 -21.47 10.28 2.72
N MET A 70 -20.79 11.25 2.12
CA MET A 70 -19.78 11.00 1.09
C MET A 70 -18.58 10.20 1.62
N SER A 71 -18.25 10.34 2.91
CA SER A 71 -17.16 9.60 3.54
C SER A 71 -17.39 8.10 3.46
N PHE A 72 -18.62 7.62 3.70
CA PHE A 72 -18.97 6.20 3.62
C PHE A 72 -18.72 5.62 2.23
N VAL A 73 -19.00 6.39 1.17
CA VAL A 73 -18.76 5.95 -0.21
C VAL A 73 -17.26 5.85 -0.50
N VAL A 74 -16.48 6.87 -0.12
CA VAL A 74 -15.04 6.91 -0.41
C VAL A 74 -14.28 5.89 0.43
N GLN A 75 -14.53 5.89 1.75
CA GLN A 75 -13.91 4.98 2.69
C GLN A 75 -14.36 3.54 2.45
N GLY A 76 -15.66 3.31 2.27
CA GLY A 76 -16.23 1.99 2.03
C GLY A 76 -15.66 1.34 0.78
N ARG A 77 -15.52 2.08 -0.34
CA ARG A 77 -14.83 1.54 -1.52
C ARG A 77 -13.37 1.21 -1.25
N GLY A 78 -12.65 2.06 -0.52
CA GLY A 78 -11.27 1.75 -0.10
C GLY A 78 -11.18 0.46 0.73
N ILE A 79 -12.09 0.27 1.69
CA ILE A 79 -12.14 -0.93 2.54
C ILE A 79 -12.49 -2.17 1.70
N VAL A 80 -13.47 -2.08 0.79
CA VAL A 80 -13.87 -3.18 -0.08
C VAL A 80 -12.72 -3.60 -0.99
N ASP A 81 -12.07 -2.64 -1.65
CA ASP A 81 -10.99 -2.93 -2.60
C ASP A 81 -9.73 -3.47 -1.92
N ALA A 82 -9.43 -3.03 -0.70
CA ALA A 82 -8.32 -3.57 0.11
C ALA A 82 -8.67 -4.90 0.81
N GLY A 83 -9.96 -5.11 1.10
CA GLY A 83 -10.46 -6.17 1.96
C GLY A 83 -10.14 -5.94 3.45
N LEU A 84 -10.94 -6.56 4.33
CA LEU A 84 -10.81 -6.41 5.78
C LEU A 84 -9.42 -6.83 6.29
N LYS A 85 -8.78 -7.83 5.66
CA LYS A 85 -7.41 -8.23 5.99
C LYS A 85 -6.41 -7.12 5.67
N GLY A 86 -6.51 -6.51 4.49
CA GLY A 86 -5.63 -5.42 4.07
C GLY A 86 -5.73 -4.20 4.97
N THR A 87 -6.94 -3.82 5.39
CA THR A 87 -7.16 -2.69 6.30
C THR A 87 -6.77 -2.97 7.76
N SER A 88 -6.49 -4.22 8.10
CA SER A 88 -6.22 -4.64 9.49
C SER A 88 -4.77 -5.07 9.71
N GLY A 89 -3.88 -4.76 8.76
CA GLY A 89 -2.44 -5.03 8.86
C GLY A 89 -2.02 -6.45 8.47
N TRP A 90 -2.91 -7.25 7.88
CA TRP A 90 -2.50 -8.48 7.20
C TRP A 90 -1.91 -8.15 5.86
N ASP A 91 -1.12 -9.09 5.38
CA ASP A 91 -0.72 -9.11 4.00
C ASP A 91 -1.90 -9.31 3.05
N ALA A 92 -2.21 -8.28 2.26
CA ALA A 92 -3.16 -8.33 1.15
C ALA A 92 -2.50 -8.08 -0.22
N GLY A 93 -1.16 -8.10 -0.29
CA GLY A 93 -0.42 -7.73 -1.50
C GLY A 93 -0.45 -6.22 -1.79
N LEU A 94 -0.03 -5.85 -3.00
CA LEU A 94 -0.09 -4.47 -3.49
C LEU A 94 -1.40 -4.24 -4.26
N VAL A 95 -2.35 -3.56 -3.62
CA VAL A 95 -3.67 -3.26 -4.20
C VAL A 95 -3.58 -1.98 -5.06
N THR A 96 -3.90 -2.11 -6.35
CA THR A 96 -3.79 -1.00 -7.33
C THR A 96 -5.06 -0.77 -8.16
N GLY A 97 -6.09 -1.60 -7.97
CA GLY A 97 -7.37 -1.51 -8.65
C GLY A 97 -8.42 -0.66 -7.90
N GLY A 98 -9.60 -0.50 -8.49
CA GLY A 98 -10.72 0.17 -7.82
C GLY A 98 -10.41 1.60 -7.38
N ALA A 99 -10.69 1.92 -6.12
CA ALA A 99 -10.38 3.19 -5.48
C ALA A 99 -8.86 3.47 -5.43
N TYR A 100 -8.04 2.42 -5.33
CA TYR A 100 -6.57 2.51 -5.33
C TYR A 100 -6.02 2.92 -6.70
N ALA A 101 -6.76 2.72 -7.80
CA ALA A 101 -6.36 3.26 -9.11
C ALA A 101 -6.45 4.79 -9.18
N ARG A 102 -7.22 5.44 -8.29
CA ARG A 102 -7.42 6.89 -8.27
C ARG A 102 -6.56 7.60 -7.21
N ARG A 103 -6.41 7.00 -6.04
CA ARG A 103 -5.57 7.51 -4.94
C ARG A 103 -4.96 6.34 -4.19
N ARG A 104 -3.71 6.50 -3.72
CA ARG A 104 -3.02 5.42 -2.99
C ARG A 104 -3.59 5.11 -1.61
N HIS A 105 -4.27 6.07 -1.00
CA HIS A 105 -4.83 5.98 0.35
C HIS A 105 -6.32 6.39 0.37
N PRO A 106 -7.20 5.65 -0.34
CA PRO A 106 -8.60 6.04 -0.46
C PRO A 106 -9.34 5.94 0.89
N GLN A 107 -8.99 4.97 1.74
CA GLN A 107 -9.56 4.84 3.07
C GLN A 107 -9.25 6.06 3.95
N TYR A 108 -8.00 6.54 3.95
CA TYR A 108 -7.62 7.75 4.68
C TYR A 108 -8.26 9.01 4.11
N ALA A 109 -8.42 9.10 2.79
CA ALA A 109 -9.17 10.20 2.19
C ALA A 109 -10.63 10.21 2.68
N GLY A 110 -11.29 9.04 2.70
CA GLY A 110 -12.63 8.90 3.25
C GLY A 110 -12.68 9.24 4.75
N GLN A 111 -11.73 8.77 5.54
CA GLN A 111 -11.64 9.09 6.97
C GLN A 111 -11.47 10.59 7.23
N ALA A 112 -10.63 11.28 6.45
CA ALA A 112 -10.46 12.72 6.56
C ALA A 112 -11.78 13.47 6.27
N ILE A 113 -12.48 13.08 5.19
CA ILE A 113 -13.81 13.62 4.86
C ILE A 113 -14.79 13.39 6.01
N SER A 114 -14.78 12.20 6.61
CA SER A 114 -15.66 11.86 7.73
C SER A 114 -15.40 12.73 8.96
N LEU A 115 -14.13 12.94 9.32
CA LEU A 115 -13.74 13.77 10.46
C LEU A 115 -14.15 15.23 10.24
N ILE A 116 -13.92 15.77 9.04
CA ILE A 116 -14.33 17.12 8.67
C ILE A 116 -15.86 17.26 8.73
N GLY A 117 -16.59 16.32 8.11
CA GLY A 117 -18.06 16.31 8.12
C GLY A 117 -18.63 16.25 9.54
N LEU A 118 -18.10 15.36 10.39
CA LEU A 118 -18.52 15.26 11.79
C LEU A 118 -18.19 16.52 12.60
N GLY A 119 -17.02 17.11 12.39
CA GLY A 119 -16.64 18.37 13.02
C GLY A 119 -17.59 19.52 12.67
N ILE A 120 -17.94 19.64 11.38
CA ILE A 120 -18.90 20.64 10.92
C ILE A 120 -20.31 20.34 11.45
N LEU A 121 -20.74 19.08 11.42
CA LEU A 121 -22.07 18.67 11.87
C LEU A 121 -22.27 18.93 13.36
N ALA A 122 -21.28 18.58 14.18
CA ALA A 122 -21.29 18.84 15.61
C ALA A 122 -21.21 20.34 15.92
N ALA A 123 -20.40 21.10 15.17
CA ALA A 123 -20.12 22.52 15.39
C ALA A 123 -19.72 22.82 16.85
N ALA A 124 -18.83 21.99 17.38
CA ALA A 124 -18.31 22.06 18.74
C ALA A 124 -16.78 22.25 18.73
N PRO A 125 -16.19 23.13 19.57
CA PRO A 125 -14.76 23.41 19.55
C PRO A 125 -13.90 22.17 19.76
N GLN A 126 -14.25 21.32 20.72
CA GLN A 126 -13.49 20.11 21.04
C GLN A 126 -13.51 19.10 19.90
N VAL A 127 -14.66 18.95 19.24
CA VAL A 127 -14.82 18.04 18.09
C VAL A 127 -14.02 18.53 16.89
N LEU A 128 -14.02 19.84 16.62
CA LEU A 128 -13.23 20.43 15.55
C LEU A 128 -11.72 20.26 15.80
N ALA A 129 -11.26 20.49 17.03
CA ALA A 129 -9.87 20.27 17.41
C ALA A 129 -9.46 18.80 17.24
N ALA A 130 -10.28 17.87 17.72
CA ALA A 130 -10.05 16.43 17.57
C ALA A 130 -10.10 15.98 16.10
N ALA A 131 -11.04 16.48 15.31
CA ALA A 131 -11.13 16.22 13.88
C ALA A 131 -9.89 16.72 13.14
N ALA A 132 -9.43 17.95 13.42
CA ALA A 132 -8.23 18.51 12.85
C ALA A 132 -6.98 17.69 13.19
N ALA A 133 -6.83 17.30 14.46
CA ALA A 133 -5.74 16.43 14.91
C ALA A 133 -5.78 15.06 14.21
N GLY A 134 -6.97 14.45 14.10
CA GLY A 134 -7.16 13.19 13.39
C GLY A 134 -6.80 13.29 11.91
N VAL A 135 -7.24 14.34 11.21
CA VAL A 135 -6.88 14.59 9.81
C VAL A 135 -5.37 14.78 9.66
N ALA A 136 -4.74 15.53 10.55
CA ALA A 136 -3.29 15.74 10.55
C ALA A 136 -2.51 14.43 10.75
N ALA A 137 -3.02 13.51 11.58
CA ALA A 137 -2.41 12.21 11.84
C ALA A 137 -2.49 11.23 10.66
N LEU A 138 -3.43 11.42 9.73
CA LEU A 138 -3.57 10.55 8.54
C LEU A 138 -2.42 10.70 7.54
N ALA A 139 -1.84 11.90 7.44
CA ALA A 139 -0.70 12.15 6.56
C ALA A 139 0.56 11.32 6.91
N PRO A 140 1.07 11.35 8.16
CA PRO A 140 2.20 10.52 8.56
C PRO A 140 1.87 9.03 8.51
N ALA A 141 0.62 8.63 8.80
CA ALA A 141 0.18 7.24 8.64
C ALA A 141 0.30 6.78 7.18
N GLY A 142 -0.24 7.53 6.22
CA GLY A 142 -0.13 7.24 4.79
C GLY A 142 1.33 7.22 4.29
N TYR A 143 2.19 8.08 4.83
CA TYR A 143 3.61 8.05 4.50
C TYR A 143 4.31 6.81 5.06
N ALA A 144 4.00 6.41 6.29
CA ALA A 144 4.54 5.21 6.90
C ALA A 144 4.13 3.95 6.12
N GLU A 145 2.87 3.90 5.69
CA GLU A 145 2.33 2.84 4.83
C GLU A 145 3.00 2.80 3.45
N ASP A 146 3.06 3.94 2.74
CA ASP A 146 3.78 4.04 1.45
C ASP A 146 5.25 3.57 1.57
N ARG A 147 5.94 3.92 2.67
CA ARG A 147 7.32 3.50 2.92
C ARG A 147 7.41 2.01 3.23
N ALA A 148 6.43 1.43 3.91
CA ALA A 148 6.36 -0.01 4.13
C ALA A 148 6.13 -0.76 2.81
N LEU A 149 5.21 -0.27 1.97
CA LEU A 149 4.95 -0.82 0.64
C LEU A 149 6.17 -0.69 -0.29
N ALA A 150 6.86 0.44 -0.27
CA ALA A 150 8.09 0.65 -1.05
C ALA A 150 9.19 -0.34 -0.68
N ARG A 151 9.44 -0.55 0.63
CA ARG A 151 10.42 -1.54 1.12
C ARG A 151 10.08 -2.96 0.69
N ARG A 152 8.79 -3.25 0.54
CA ARG A 152 8.29 -4.60 0.27
C ARG A 152 8.18 -4.94 -1.20
N PHE A 153 7.67 -4.02 -2.00
CA PHE A 153 7.35 -4.23 -3.42
C PHE A 153 8.30 -3.52 -4.39
N GLY A 154 9.21 -2.68 -3.87
CA GLY A 154 10.28 -2.04 -4.63
C GLY A 154 9.78 -1.38 -5.92
N ALA A 155 10.32 -1.84 -7.05
CA ALA A 155 10.01 -1.31 -8.38
C ALA A 155 8.51 -1.35 -8.75
N LEU A 156 7.76 -2.36 -8.28
CA LEU A 156 6.31 -2.44 -8.53
C LEU A 156 5.57 -1.28 -7.86
N HIS A 157 5.98 -0.95 -6.63
CA HIS A 157 5.42 0.20 -5.92
C HIS A 157 5.85 1.53 -6.58
N ASP A 158 7.06 1.64 -7.10
CA ASP A 158 7.50 2.84 -7.83
C ASP A 158 6.69 3.11 -9.09
N VAL A 159 6.41 2.06 -9.88
CA VAL A 159 5.54 2.15 -11.06
C VAL A 159 4.14 2.61 -10.65
N TYR A 160 3.57 2.00 -9.61
CA TYR A 160 2.25 2.38 -9.10
C TYR A 160 2.23 3.83 -8.58
N ARG A 161 3.24 4.22 -7.81
CA ARG A 161 3.41 5.57 -7.25
C ARG A 161 3.52 6.65 -8.33
N ALA A 162 4.12 6.33 -9.47
CA ALA A 162 4.22 7.25 -10.61
C ALA A 162 2.88 7.46 -11.33
N GLN A 163 1.96 6.48 -11.26
CA GLN A 163 0.67 6.51 -11.93
C GLN A 163 -0.43 7.15 -11.09
N VAL A 164 -0.36 7.01 -9.76
CA VAL A 164 -1.45 7.38 -8.86
C VAL A 164 -1.01 8.43 -7.85
N ARG A 165 -1.81 9.50 -7.70
CA ARG A 165 -1.55 10.58 -6.75
C ARG A 165 -1.55 10.07 -5.30
N ALA A 166 -0.64 10.59 -4.49
CA ALA A 166 -0.60 10.36 -3.05
C ALA A 166 -1.71 11.15 -2.34
N PHE A 167 -1.86 10.92 -1.02
CA PHE A 167 -2.71 11.73 -0.13
C PHE A 167 -2.36 13.23 -0.19
N GLN A 168 -1.10 13.57 -0.50
CA GLN A 168 -0.61 14.92 -0.75
C GLN A 168 -0.27 15.11 -2.24
N ALA A 169 -0.67 16.23 -2.84
CA ALA A 169 -0.09 16.68 -4.10
C ALA A 169 1.35 17.13 -3.81
N ARG A 170 2.36 16.34 -4.22
CA ARG A 170 3.74 16.83 -4.18
C ARG A 170 4.07 17.51 -5.51
N SER A 171 4.67 18.69 -5.41
CA SER A 171 5.32 19.41 -6.50
C SER A 171 6.17 18.47 -7.34
N ARG A 172 6.00 18.57 -8.66
CA ARG A 172 6.71 17.75 -9.66
C ARG A 172 8.22 17.98 -9.52
N ALA A 173 8.92 17.06 -8.87
CA ALA A 173 10.31 16.82 -9.20
C ALA A 173 10.31 15.78 -10.33
N SER A 174 10.69 16.21 -11.54
CA SER A 174 10.72 15.37 -12.74
C SER A 174 11.52 14.08 -12.51
N PRO A 175 11.02 12.90 -12.95
CA PRO A 175 11.82 11.70 -13.01
C PRO A 175 12.86 11.87 -14.13
N ARG A 176 14.12 12.11 -13.77
CA ARG A 176 15.23 11.92 -14.70
C ARG A 176 15.56 10.43 -14.72
N VAL A 177 15.13 9.71 -15.75
CA VAL A 177 15.55 8.33 -16.01
C VAL A 177 16.52 8.32 -17.20
N LEU A 178 17.79 8.14 -16.84
CA LEU A 178 18.93 7.49 -17.51
C LEU A 178 19.14 7.54 -19.03
N GLY A 179 20.38 7.88 -19.40
CA GLY A 179 21.10 7.09 -20.41
C GLY A 179 22.10 7.87 -21.25
N LYS A 180 23.40 7.62 -21.04
CA LYS A 180 24.35 7.14 -22.07
C LYS A 180 25.72 6.90 -21.45
N SER A 181 26.01 5.62 -21.22
CA SER A 181 27.38 5.11 -21.20
C SER A 181 27.92 5.28 -22.62
N HIS A 182 28.94 6.13 -22.80
CA HIS A 182 29.73 6.15 -24.01
C HIS A 182 31.03 5.40 -23.74
N ALA A 183 31.28 4.41 -24.59
CA ALA A 183 32.51 3.64 -24.61
C ALA A 183 33.69 4.53 -25.06
N SER A 184 34.79 4.43 -24.28
CA SER A 184 36.25 4.47 -24.57
C SER A 184 36.80 5.21 -25.82
N PRO A 185 38.03 5.79 -25.78
CA PRO A 185 39.24 4.96 -25.63
C PRO A 185 40.50 5.62 -24.98
N ARG A 186 41.46 4.73 -24.62
CA ARG A 186 42.93 4.87 -24.50
C ARG A 186 43.50 4.76 -23.08
N GLY A 187 44.50 3.89 -22.94
CA GLY A 187 45.51 4.01 -21.89
C GLY A 187 46.08 2.70 -21.34
N SER A 188 47.03 2.11 -22.07
CA SER A 188 48.27 1.45 -21.60
C SER A 188 48.26 0.38 -20.48
N LEU A 189 48.89 -0.78 -20.82
CA LEU A 189 49.90 -1.54 -20.06
C LEU A 189 49.44 -2.10 -18.69
N THR A 190 49.58 -3.38 -18.32
CA THR A 190 50.73 -4.29 -18.41
C THR A 190 50.35 -5.65 -17.77
N ALA A 191 51.19 -6.67 -18.00
CA ALA A 191 51.41 -7.85 -17.15
C ALA A 191 50.64 -9.17 -17.43
N ARG A 192 51.34 -10.02 -18.21
CA ARG A 192 51.45 -11.49 -18.14
C ARG A 192 50.84 -12.18 -16.91
N ARG A 193 50.06 -13.25 -17.16
CA ARG A 193 50.41 -14.61 -16.70
C ARG A 193 49.71 -15.68 -17.54
N ARG A 194 50.50 -16.61 -18.09
CA ARG A 194 50.04 -17.85 -18.73
C ARG A 194 49.38 -18.74 -17.68
N LEU A 195 48.19 -19.25 -17.99
CA LEU A 195 47.65 -20.47 -17.39
C LEU A 195 47.08 -21.34 -18.52
N SER A 196 47.71 -22.49 -18.70
CA SER A 196 47.29 -23.56 -19.60
C SER A 196 45.98 -24.19 -19.09
N PRO A 197 45.09 -24.67 -19.98
CA PRO A 197 43.82 -25.27 -19.56
C PRO A 197 44.03 -26.68 -19.00
N ARG A 198 43.52 -26.94 -17.78
CA ARG A 198 43.25 -28.29 -17.28
C ARG A 198 41.85 -28.72 -17.73
N PRO A 199 41.67 -29.87 -18.40
CA PRO A 199 40.35 -30.41 -18.66
C PRO A 199 39.72 -30.99 -17.37
N PRO A 200 38.38 -30.91 -17.21
CA PRO A 200 37.65 -31.43 -16.04
C PRO A 200 37.59 -32.98 -16.03
N PRO A 201 37.51 -33.60 -14.84
CA PRO A 201 37.46 -35.05 -14.68
C PRO A 201 36.03 -35.55 -14.87
N TRP A 202 35.62 -35.76 -16.11
CA TRP A 202 34.50 -36.65 -16.40
C TRP A 202 34.82 -37.43 -17.67
N SER A 203 35.27 -38.67 -17.48
CA SER A 203 35.38 -39.67 -18.54
C SER A 203 34.36 -40.79 -18.24
N PRO A 204 33.66 -41.33 -19.26
CA PRO A 204 32.49 -42.17 -19.08
C PRO A 204 32.90 -43.62 -18.80
N ALA A 205 32.98 -43.99 -17.53
CA ALA A 205 33.21 -45.36 -17.11
C ALA A 205 32.54 -45.65 -15.76
N SER A 206 31.20 -45.64 -15.75
CA SER A 206 30.38 -46.29 -14.70
C SER A 206 28.92 -46.39 -15.13
N LEU A 207 28.70 -46.92 -16.33
CA LEU A 207 27.51 -47.74 -16.58
C LEU A 207 27.75 -49.06 -15.87
N HIS A 208 26.96 -49.38 -14.84
CA HIS A 208 26.31 -50.69 -14.67
C HIS A 208 25.34 -50.66 -13.48
N SER A 209 24.14 -51.20 -13.73
CA SER A 209 23.15 -51.72 -12.75
C SER A 209 22.00 -50.78 -12.31
N ALA A 210 20.90 -50.80 -13.08
CA ALA A 210 19.53 -50.67 -12.58
C ALA A 210 19.05 -52.01 -11.98
N PRO A 211 18.03 -52.05 -11.09
CA PRO A 211 16.61 -52.13 -11.54
C PRO A 211 15.65 -51.30 -10.65
N GLY A 212 14.65 -50.58 -11.17
CA GLY A 212 13.29 -51.08 -11.45
C GLY A 212 12.23 -50.35 -10.56
N PRO A 213 11.02 -49.97 -11.06
CA PRO A 213 10.15 -49.00 -10.37
C PRO A 213 9.14 -49.63 -9.40
N ALA A 214 8.99 -49.05 -8.20
CA ALA A 214 7.97 -49.45 -7.23
C ALA A 214 6.64 -48.70 -7.44
N ARG A 215 5.57 -49.49 -7.50
CA ARG A 215 4.16 -49.17 -7.76
C ARG A 215 3.55 -48.20 -6.75
N TRP A 216 2.75 -47.27 -7.28
CA TRP A 216 1.68 -46.57 -6.55
C TRP A 216 0.51 -47.52 -6.25
N ARG A 217 0.07 -47.59 -5.00
CA ARG A 217 -1.26 -48.10 -4.62
C ARG A 217 -2.09 -46.96 -4.02
N ARG A 218 -3.25 -46.71 -4.62
CA ARG A 218 -4.39 -46.02 -4.00
C ARG A 218 -5.17 -47.03 -3.17
N ILE A 219 -5.67 -46.62 -2.01
CA ILE A 219 -6.74 -47.29 -1.25
C ILE A 219 -7.55 -46.19 -0.52
N PRO A 220 -8.75 -46.51 -0.03
CA PRO A 220 -10.06 -46.32 -0.67
C PRO A 220 -10.70 -44.96 -0.35
#